data_AF-A0A1G0J243-F1
#
_entry.id   AF-A0A1G0J243-F1
#
_cell.length_a   1.000
_cell.length_b   1.000
_cell.length_c   1.000
_cell.angle_alpha   90.00
_cell.angle_beta   90.00
_cell.angle_gamma   90.00
#
_symmetry.space_group_name_H-M   'P 1'
#
loop_
_entity.id
_entity.type
_entity.pdbx_description
1 polymer ?
#
loop_
_entity_poly.entity_id
_entity_poly.type
_entity_poly.pdbx_seq_one_letter_code
_entity_poly.pdbx_strand_id
1 'polypeptide(L)' 'MSIYMPLEGLVDKEAERARLTKEIQKWETEVARFSKKLTNPAYCEKAPAEVVEKERMRLHAAELTLSKLTQERAVLS' A
#
# COMPACT_ATOMS: atom_id res chain seq x y z
N MET A 1 17.32 5.12 -14.65
CA MET A 1 16.64 5.99 -15.64
C MET A 1 15.22 6.20 -15.15
N SER A 2 15.04 7.17 -14.25
CA SER A 2 13.73 7.55 -13.72
C SER A 2 13.27 8.75 -14.53
N ILE A 3 12.11 8.63 -15.16
CA ILE A 3 11.54 9.66 -16.02
C ILE A 3 11.17 10.86 -15.14
N TYR A 4 12.07 11.85 -15.11
CA TYR A 4 11.75 13.21 -14.70
C TYR A 4 11.14 13.89 -15.92
N MET A 5 9.83 14.15 -15.88
CA MET A 5 9.22 15.07 -16.83
C MET A 5 9.26 16.47 -16.19
N PRO A 6 10.12 17.39 -16.68
CA PRO A 6 10.15 18.75 -16.19
C PRO A 6 8.98 19.50 -16.83
N LEU A 7 7.87 19.60 -16.10
CA LEU A 7 6.80 20.54 -16.46
C LEU A 7 7.12 21.87 -15.77
N GLU A 8 7.75 22.75 -16.54
CA GLU A 8 7.87 24.16 -16.22
C GLU A 8 6.45 24.75 -16.04
N GLY A 9 6.15 25.22 -14.83
CA GLY A 9 4.94 26.01 -14.53
C GLY A 9 3.83 25.20 -13.87
N LEU A 10 3.66 25.40 -12.55
CA LEU A 10 2.75 24.68 -11.64
C LEU A 10 3.07 23.19 -11.49
N VAL A 11 3.70 22.85 -10.37
CA VAL A 11 3.66 21.48 -9.83
C VAL A 11 2.18 21.11 -9.71
N ASP A 12 1.71 20.24 -10.59
CA ASP A 12 0.32 19.78 -10.63
C ASP A 12 0.11 18.83 -9.44
N LYS A 13 -0.01 19.44 -8.25
CA LYS A 13 -0.26 18.73 -6.99
C LYS A 13 -1.48 17.83 -7.12
N GLU A 14 -2.44 18.18 -7.97
CA GLU A 14 -3.59 17.32 -8.27
C GLU A 14 -3.17 16.07 -9.05
N ALA A 15 -2.34 16.19 -10.08
CA ALA A 15 -1.80 15.03 -10.81
C ALA A 15 -0.98 14.10 -9.89
N GLU A 16 -0.14 14.65 -9.01
CA GLU A 16 0.64 13.86 -8.06
C GLU A 16 -0.27 13.18 -7.01
N ARG A 17 -1.26 13.92 -6.50
CA ARG A 17 -2.26 13.39 -5.57
C ARG A 17 -3.10 12.28 -6.21
N ALA A 18 -3.41 12.40 -7.51
CA ALA A 18 -4.10 11.38 -8.28
C ALA A 18 -3.24 10.13 -8.50
N ARG A 19 -1.93 10.29 -8.78
CA ARG A 19 -0.99 9.16 -8.89
C ARG A 19 -0.89 8.41 -7.56
N LEU A 20 -0.64 9.14 -6.47
CA LEU A 20 -0.55 8.57 -5.12
C LEU A 20 -1.88 7.92 -4.69
N THR A 21 -3.03 8.51 -5.02
CA THR A 21 -4.33 7.91 -4.70
C THR A 21 -4.54 6.58 -5.42
N LYS A 22 -4.17 6.48 -6.71
CA LYS A 22 -4.22 5.20 -7.43
C LYS A 22 -3.29 4.16 -6.83
N GLU A 23 -2.11 4.59 -6.37
CA GLU A 23 -1.14 3.71 -5.74
C GLU A 23 -1.61 3.21 -4.37
N ILE A 24 -2.15 4.12 -3.54
CA ILE A 24 -2.80 3.81 -2.26
C ILE A 24 -3.92 2.80 -2.47
N GLN A 25 -4.82 3.00 -3.44
CA GLN A 25 -5.94 2.08 -3.70
C GLN A 25 -5.48 0.66 -4.08
N LYS A 26 -4.37 0.54 -4.83
CA LYS A 26 -3.77 -0.78 -5.14
C LYS A 26 -3.31 -1.47 -3.87
N TRP A 27 -2.55 -0.76 -3.03
CA TRP A 27 -2.05 -1.30 -1.77
C TRP A 27 -3.16 -1.59 -0.77
N GLU A 28 -4.21 -0.74 -0.70
CA GLU A 28 -5.40 -0.97 0.13
C GLU A 28 -6.08 -2.29 -0.26
N THR A 29 -6.20 -2.56 -1.56
CA THR A 29 -6.79 -3.80 -2.05
C THR A 29 -5.92 -5.01 -1.70
N GLU A 30 -4.59 -4.89 -1.79
CA GLU A 30 -3.67 -5.96 -1.38
C GLU A 30 -3.74 -6.23 0.13
N VAL A 31 -3.66 -5.18 0.95
CA VAL A 31 -3.81 -5.24 2.41
C VAL A 31 -5.14 -5.89 2.79
N ALA A 32 -6.24 -5.50 2.16
CA ALA A 32 -7.55 -6.10 2.39
C ALA A 32 -7.58 -7.60 2.04
N ARG A 33 -6.89 -8.02 0.97
CA ARG A 33 -6.77 -9.44 0.59
C ARG A 33 -5.96 -10.23 1.62
N PHE A 34 -4.81 -9.72 2.06
CA PHE A 34 -3.97 -10.38 3.06
C PHE A 34 -4.67 -10.43 4.42
N SER A 35 -5.25 -9.32 4.85
CA SER A 35 -6.05 -9.23 6.07
C SER A 35 -7.19 -10.24 6.04
N LYS A 36 -8.00 -10.29 4.97
CA LYS A 36 -9.11 -11.26 4.86
C LYS A 36 -8.65 -12.72 4.95
N LYS A 37 -7.47 -13.05 4.41
CA LYS A 37 -6.88 -14.40 4.55
C LYS A 37 -6.45 -14.68 5.99
N LEU A 38 -5.80 -13.72 6.65
CA LEU A 38 -5.29 -13.85 8.01
C LEU A 38 -6.39 -13.80 9.08
N THR A 39 -7.49 -13.09 8.84
CA THR A 39 -8.67 -13.05 9.72
C THR A 39 -9.49 -14.34 9.62
N ASN A 40 -9.28 -15.16 8.60
CA ASN A 40 -9.92 -16.46 8.51
C ASN A 40 -9.25 -17.44 9.50
N PRO A 41 -9.94 -17.87 10.58
CA PRO A 41 -9.36 -18.74 11.58
C PRO A 41 -8.95 -20.08 10.98
N ALA A 42 -9.72 -20.58 10.01
CA ALA A 42 -9.43 -21.83 9.31
C ALA A 42 -8.13 -21.77 8.51
N TYR A 43 -7.69 -20.58 8.07
CA TYR A 43 -6.38 -20.40 7.44
C TYR A 43 -5.27 -20.40 8.50
N CYS A 44 -5.44 -19.68 9.61
CA CYS A 44 -4.46 -19.66 10.69
C CYS A 44 -4.29 -21.02 11.38
N GLU A 45 -5.34 -21.83 11.47
CA GLU A 45 -5.29 -23.16 12.09
C GLU A 45 -4.76 -24.24 11.15
N LYS A 46 -5.03 -24.13 9.83
CA LYS A 46 -4.58 -25.13 8.85
C LYS A 46 -3.22 -24.82 8.23
N ALA A 47 -2.81 -23.55 8.19
CA ALA A 47 -1.53 -23.16 7.62
C ALA A 47 -0.40 -23.29 8.66
N PRO A 48 0.81 -23.68 8.25
CA PRO A 48 1.97 -23.67 9.12
C PRO A 48 2.22 -22.27 9.71
N ALA A 49 2.63 -22.21 10.98
CA ALA A 49 2.91 -20.95 11.67
C ALA A 49 3.90 -20.05 10.91
N GLU A 50 4.90 -20.64 10.24
CA GLU A 50 5.85 -19.91 9.41
C GLU A 50 5.19 -19.21 8.21
N VAL A 51 4.18 -19.84 7.59
CA VAL A 51 3.44 -19.25 6.46
C VAL A 51 2.54 -18.12 6.95
N VAL A 52 1.84 -18.34 8.07
CA VAL A 52 0.99 -17.31 8.70
C VAL A 52 1.82 -16.10 9.11
N GLU A 53 2.99 -16.32 9.71
CA GLU A 53 3.89 -15.24 10.11
C GLU A 53 4.44 -14.48 8.90
N LYS A 54 4.84 -15.19 7.85
CA LYS A 54 5.32 -14.57 6.60
C LYS A 54 4.22 -13.74 5.91
N GLU A 55 2.98 -14.20 5.93
CA GLU A 55 1.84 -13.43 5.42
C GLU A 55 1.51 -12.23 6.33
N ARG A 56 1.62 -12.34 7.66
CA ARG A 56 1.50 -11.20 8.60
C ARG A 56 2.59 -10.16 8.35
N MET A 57 3.84 -10.59 8.15
CA MET A 57 4.94 -9.70 7.82
C MET A 57 4.69 -8.97 6.50
N ARG A 58 4.18 -9.66 5.48
CA ARG A 58 3.79 -9.05 4.19
C ARG A 58 2.66 -8.04 4.36
N LEU A 59 1.62 -8.40 5.13
CA LEU A 59 0.54 -7.48 5.47
C LEU A 59 1.09 -6.21 6.13
N HIS A 60 1.93 -6.37 7.16
CA HIS A 60 2.50 -5.25 7.89
C HIS A 60 3.40 -4.36 7.01
N ALA A 61 4.22 -4.96 6.14
CA ALA A 61 5.03 -4.21 5.17
C ALA A 61 4.17 -3.43 4.17
N ALA A 62 3.06 -4.01 3.70
CA ALA A 62 2.11 -3.35 2.82
C ALA A 62 1.38 -2.21 3.53
N GLU A 63 0.96 -2.39 4.78
CA GLU A 63 0.36 -1.34 5.63
C GLU A 63 1.32 -0.18 5.88
N LEU A 64 2.60 -0.47 6.17
CA LEU A 64 3.64 0.55 6.32
C LEU A 64 3.84 1.36 5.03
N THR A 65 3.86 0.68 3.88
CA THR A 65 3.99 1.34 2.57
C THR A 65 2.80 2.24 2.28
N LEU A 66 1.59 1.73 2.52
CA LEU A 66 0.34 2.48 2.37
C LEU A 66 0.29 3.69 3.30
N SER A 67 0.70 3.53 4.56
CA SER A 67 0.77 4.62 5.52
C SER A 67 1.70 5.74 5.02
N LYS A 68 2.90 5.38 4.53
CA LYS A 68 3.84 6.34 3.93
C LYS A 68 3.25 7.06 2.72
N LEU A 69 2.65 6.33 1.78
CA LEU A 69 2.02 6.94 0.59
C LEU A 69 0.87 7.87 0.97
N THR A 70 0.09 7.50 1.99
CA THR A 70 -1.03 8.31 2.49
C THR A 70 -0.52 9.58 3.19
N GLN A 71 0.58 9.48 3.95
CA GLN A 71 1.27 10.62 4.54
C GLN A 71 1.84 11.55 3.46
N GLU A 72 2.54 11.02 2.46
CA GLU A 72 3.04 11.82 1.32
C GLU A 72 1.90 12.55 0.62
N ARG A 73 0.78 11.86 0.37
CA ARG A 73 -0.42 12.49 -0.21
C ARG A 73 -1.02 13.57 0.70
N ALA A 74 -1.00 13.36 2.02
CA ALA A 74 -1.51 14.33 2.99
C ALA A 74 -0.63 15.58 3.07
N VAL A 75 0.69 15.43 2.97
CA VAL A 75 1.65 16.56 2.92
C VAL A 75 1.46 17.40 1.65
N LEU A 76 0.96 16.80 0.56
CA LEU A 76 0.63 17.52 -0.66
C LEU A 76 -0.66 18.37 -0.55
N SER A 77 -1.35 18.41 0.60
CA SER A 77 -2.51 19.29 0.86
C SER A 77 -2.23 20.73 0.43
#